data_AF-A0A0S8KWM9-F1
#
_entry.id   AF-A0A0S8KWM9-F1
#
_cell.length_a   1.000
_cell.length_b   1.000
_cell.length_c   1.000
_cell.angle_alpha   90.00
_cell.angle_beta   90.00
_cell.angle_gamma   90.00
#
_symmetry.space_group_name_H-M   'P 1'
#
loop_
_entity.id
_entity.type
_entity.pdbx_description
1 polymer ?
#
loop_
_entity_poly.entity_id
_entity_poly.type
_entity_poly.pdbx_seq_one_letter_code
_entity_poly.pdbx_strand_id
1 'polypeptide(L)'
;MTRQKGNIEFVDQKIEQKEIRKGSVWDLFDGSLLTRETVVRQLPFVLFITFLIILYIGNRYHSEKVIRETMQLQTELRELRARAISTASELEFISRQSEVARMIEERSMGLHEAVDPPVKITVQKGRNGKNIH
;
A
#
# COMPACT_ATOMS: atom_id res chain seq x y z
N MET A 1 73.77 63.45 8.62
CA MET A 1 73.91 62.05 9.10
C MET A 1 73.79 62.12 10.62
N THR A 2 72.88 61.43 11.31
CA THR A 2 72.58 60.00 11.24
C THR A 2 71.15 59.74 11.77
N ARG A 3 70.44 58.80 11.14
CA ARG A 3 69.04 58.43 11.39
C ARG A 3 68.83 57.65 12.71
N GLN A 4 67.61 57.76 13.22
CA GLN A 4 66.98 57.01 14.33
C GLN A 4 67.32 55.52 14.41
N LYS A 5 67.32 54.98 15.64
CA LYS A 5 66.84 53.62 15.89
C LYS A 5 66.20 53.53 17.28
N GLY A 6 64.88 53.66 17.32
CA GLY A 6 64.09 53.25 18.48
C GLY A 6 64.05 51.72 18.50
N ASN A 7 64.39 51.13 19.64
CA ASN A 7 64.23 49.70 19.84
C ASN A 7 62.75 49.44 20.12
N ILE A 8 62.09 48.82 19.15
CA ILE A 8 60.77 48.23 19.30
C ILE A 8 61.05 46.81 19.78
N GLU A 9 60.76 46.52 21.05
CA GLU A 9 60.66 45.14 21.49
C GLU A 9 59.49 44.50 20.75
N PHE A 10 59.81 43.58 19.85
CA PHE A 10 58.83 42.66 19.30
C PHE A 10 58.43 41.72 20.43
N VAL A 11 57.34 42.06 21.11
CA VAL A 11 56.56 41.06 21.84
C VAL A 11 56.07 40.10 20.76
N ASP A 12 56.72 38.94 20.67
CA ASP A 12 56.25 37.83 19.88
C ASP A 12 54.87 37.48 20.42
N GLN A 13 53.83 37.97 19.73
CA GLN A 13 52.46 37.62 20.01
C GLN A 13 52.36 36.13 19.71
N LYS A 14 52.61 35.30 20.73
CA LYS A 14 52.15 33.92 20.74
C LYS A 14 50.65 34.01 20.51
N ILE A 15 50.25 33.82 19.27
CA ILE A 15 48.87 33.62 18.90
C ILE A 15 48.50 32.33 19.62
N GLU A 16 47.98 32.44 20.83
CA GLU A 16 47.20 31.38 21.45
C GLU A 16 46.03 31.13 20.51
N GLN A 17 46.22 30.19 19.58
CA GLN A 17 45.14 29.63 18.81
C GLN A 17 44.26 28.91 19.82
N LYS A 18 43.26 29.65 20.28
CA LYS A 18 42.13 29.14 21.04
C LYS A 18 41.55 28.00 20.22
N GLU A 19 41.93 26.77 20.58
CA GLU A 19 41.46 25.57 19.92
C GLU A 19 39.95 25.60 19.95
N ILE A 20 39.36 25.83 18.79
CA ILE A 20 37.94 25.60 18.58
C ILE A 20 37.79 24.13 18.92
N ARG A 21 37.15 23.82 20.04
CA ARG A 21 36.77 22.46 20.43
C ARG A 21 35.85 21.91 19.34
N LYS A 22 36.43 21.49 18.21
CA LYS A 22 35.81 20.75 17.12
C LYS A 22 35.65 19.30 17.59
N GLY A 23 35.01 19.15 18.74
CA GLY A 23 35.06 17.94 19.54
C GLY A 23 34.34 16.80 18.86
N SER A 24 35.02 15.65 18.80
CA SER A 24 34.49 14.32 18.56
C SER A 24 33.89 14.03 17.20
N VAL A 25 33.02 14.86 16.61
CA VAL A 25 32.45 14.57 15.28
C VAL A 25 33.50 14.65 14.18
N TRP A 26 34.39 15.64 14.23
CA TRP A 26 35.50 15.75 13.28
C TRP A 26 36.56 14.67 13.55
N ASP A 27 36.81 14.34 14.81
CA ASP A 27 37.74 13.27 15.20
C ASP A 27 37.26 11.86 14.77
N LEU A 28 35.94 11.67 14.64
CA LEU A 28 35.35 10.46 14.06
C LEU A 28 35.59 10.38 12.55
N PHE A 29 35.45 11.50 11.84
CA PHE A 29 35.72 11.58 10.40
C PHE A 29 37.20 11.48 10.05
N ASP A 30 38.08 12.03 10.88
CA ASP A 30 39.55 11.98 10.71
C ASP A 30 40.15 10.62 11.13
N GLY A 31 39.33 9.71 11.65
CA GLY A 31 39.77 8.36 12.00
C GLY A 31 40.64 8.27 13.27
N SER A 32 40.93 9.38 13.95
CA SER A 32 41.72 9.37 15.18
C SER A 32 41.02 8.62 16.34
N LEU A 33 39.69 8.53 16.29
CA LEU A 33 38.91 7.66 17.18
C LEU A 33 38.99 6.18 16.82
N LEU A 34 39.14 5.86 15.53
CA LEU A 34 39.26 4.48 15.02
C LEU A 34 40.63 3.87 15.30
N THR A 35 41.67 4.69 15.44
CA THR A 35 43.05 4.24 15.76
C THR A 35 43.28 3.96 17.25
N ARG A 36 42.30 4.25 18.12
CA ARG A 36 42.39 3.89 19.54
C ARG A 36 42.39 2.37 19.70
N GLU A 37 43.31 1.84 20.50
CA GLU A 37 43.55 0.39 20.67
C GLU A 37 42.27 -0.42 20.97
N THR A 38 41.36 0.15 21.77
CA THR A 38 40.05 -0.46 22.06
C THR A 38 39.15 -0.50 20.83
N VAL A 39 39.10 0.55 20.02
CA VAL A 39 38.23 0.60 18.84
C VAL A 39 38.76 -0.31 17.74
N VAL A 40 40.10 -0.38 17.57
CA VAL A 40 40.75 -1.30 16.65
C VAL A 40 40.40 -2.76 16.97
N ARG A 41 40.36 -3.13 18.26
CA ARG A 41 39.96 -4.49 18.69
C ARG A 41 38.49 -4.81 18.37
N GLN A 42 37.61 -3.81 18.38
CA GLN A 42 36.19 -3.95 18.05
C GLN A 42 35.84 -3.65 16.57
N LEU A 43 36.81 -3.31 15.72
CA LEU A 43 36.59 -3.08 14.28
C LEU A 43 35.75 -4.17 13.58
N PRO A 44 36.00 -5.49 13.75
CA PRO A 44 35.18 -6.50 13.09
C PRO A 44 33.70 -6.45 13.49
N PHE A 45 33.40 -6.05 14.73
CA PHE A 45 32.03 -5.86 15.20
C PHE A 45 31.38 -4.62 14.56
N VAL A 46 32.10 -3.50 14.47
CA VAL A 46 31.59 -2.29 13.81
C VAL A 46 31.31 -2.56 12.32
N LEU A 47 32.20 -3.28 11.64
CA LEU A 47 31.99 -3.68 10.24
C LEU A 47 30.77 -4.58 10.08
N PHE A 48 30.54 -5.50 11.03
CA PHE A 48 29.35 -6.34 11.03
C PHE A 48 28.06 -5.51 11.15
N ILE A 49 28.02 -4.51 12.03
CA ILE A 49 26.86 -3.60 12.14
C ILE A 49 26.66 -2.78 10.87
N THR A 50 27.74 -2.22 10.30
CA THR A 50 27.66 -1.48 9.03
C THR A 50 27.13 -2.37 7.90
N PHE A 51 27.56 -3.63 7.84
CA PHE A 51 27.03 -4.61 6.90
C PHE A 51 25.52 -4.85 7.10
N LEU A 52 25.06 -5.00 8.33
CA LEU A 52 23.63 -5.14 8.64
C LEU A 52 22.84 -3.89 8.24
N ILE A 53 23.39 -2.69 8.41
CA ILE A 53 22.76 -1.44 7.97
C ILE A 53 22.59 -1.42 6.46
N ILE A 54 23.62 -1.80 5.70
CA ILE A 54 23.55 -1.88 4.23
C ILE A 54 22.48 -2.90 3.81
N LEU A 55 22.46 -4.07 4.44
CA LEU A 55 21.47 -5.12 4.19
C LEU A 55 20.04 -4.63 4.51
N TYR A 56 19.87 -3.92 5.62
CA TYR A 56 18.59 -3.32 6.02
C TYR A 56 18.09 -2.29 5.00
N ILE A 57 18.97 -1.40 4.54
CA ILE A 57 18.62 -0.40 3.51
C ILE A 57 18.25 -1.11 2.19
N GLY A 58 19.01 -2.13 1.79
CA GLY A 58 18.70 -2.93 0.61
C GLY A 58 17.33 -3.63 0.71
N ASN A 59 17.03 -4.23 1.86
CA ASN A 59 15.75 -4.88 2.13
C ASN A 59 14.58 -3.86 2.13
N ARG A 60 14.83 -2.67 2.69
CA ARG A 60 13.86 -1.57 2.70
C ARG A 60 13.51 -1.08 1.30
N TYR A 61 14.47 -1.01 0.38
CA TYR A 61 14.23 -0.59 -1.00
C TYR A 61 13.32 -1.58 -1.76
N HIS A 62 13.45 -2.88 -1.48
CA HIS A 62 12.54 -3.89 -2.03
C HIS A 62 11.10 -3.70 -1.52
N SER A 63 10.98 -3.35 -0.24
CA SER A 63 9.68 -3.13 0.41
C SER A 63 8.90 -1.97 -0.22
N GLU A 64 9.55 -0.90 -0.68
CA GLU A 64 8.87 0.22 -1.35
C GLU A 64 8.22 -0.17 -2.69
N LYS A 65 8.84 -1.08 -3.44
CA LYS A 65 8.30 -1.56 -4.72
C LYS A 65 7.10 -2.49 -4.49
N VAL A 66 7.23 -3.42 -3.54
CA VAL A 66 6.17 -4.35 -3.14
C VAL A 66 4.95 -3.61 -2.58
N ILE A 67 5.16 -2.57 -1.78
CA ILE A 67 4.07 -1.73 -1.26
C ILE A 67 3.30 -1.06 -2.41
N ARG A 68 4.01 -0.53 -3.41
CA ARG A 68 3.39 0.17 -4.54
C ARG A 68 2.58 -0.77 -5.44
N GLU A 69 3.12 -1.95 -5.74
CA GLU A 69 2.41 -2.99 -6.50
C GLU A 69 1.18 -3.51 -5.74
N THR A 70 1.30 -3.68 -4.42
CA THR A 70 0.16 -4.10 -3.57
C THR A 70 -0.97 -3.06 -3.57
N MET A 71 -0.65 -1.77 -3.54
CA MET A 71 -1.66 -0.70 -3.61
C MET A 71 -2.41 -0.68 -4.94
N GLN A 72 -1.71 -0.87 -6.06
CA GLN A 72 -2.32 -0.95 -7.38
C GLN A 72 -3.26 -2.15 -7.48
N LEU A 73 -2.78 -3.33 -7.08
CA LEU A 73 -3.55 -4.57 -7.12
C LEU A 73 -4.81 -4.51 -6.25
N GLN A 74 -4.75 -3.86 -5.08
CA GLN A 74 -5.92 -3.64 -4.23
C GLN A 74 -6.95 -2.69 -4.85
N THR A 75 -6.50 -1.70 -5.62
CA THR A 75 -7.39 -0.76 -6.31
C THR A 75 -8.14 -1.48 -7.42
N GLU A 76 -7.44 -2.28 -8.22
CA GLU A 76 -8.04 -3.12 -9.28
C GLU A 76 -9.05 -4.11 -8.70
N LEU A 77 -8.72 -4.78 -7.60
CA LEU A 77 -9.66 -5.70 -6.92
C LEU A 77 -10.93 -4.99 -6.43
N ARG A 78 -10.81 -3.76 -5.92
CA ARG A 78 -11.98 -2.96 -5.50
C ARG A 78 -12.84 -2.59 -6.69
N GLU A 79 -12.22 -2.12 -7.77
CA GLU A 79 -12.93 -1.76 -8.99
C GLU A 79 -13.65 -2.96 -9.60
N LEU A 80 -12.97 -4.11 -9.69
CA LEU A 80 -13.54 -5.33 -10.24
C LEU A 80 -14.74 -5.81 -9.40
N ARG A 81 -14.64 -5.77 -8.06
CA ARG A 81 -15.77 -6.08 -7.18
C ARG A 81 -16.94 -5.13 -7.38
N ALA A 82 -16.67 -3.83 -7.47
CA ALA A 82 -17.70 -2.83 -7.69
C ALA A 82 -18.43 -3.07 -9.02
N ARG A 83 -17.69 -3.34 -10.10
CA ARG A 83 -18.29 -3.70 -11.41
C ARG A 83 -19.11 -4.97 -11.31
N ALA A 84 -18.59 -6.03 -10.70
CA ALA A 84 -19.32 -7.29 -10.57
C ALA A 84 -20.63 -7.12 -9.80
N ILE A 85 -20.62 -6.37 -8.70
CA ILE A 85 -21.84 -6.06 -7.93
C ILE A 85 -22.81 -5.23 -8.77
N SER A 86 -22.34 -4.20 -9.47
CA SER A 86 -23.17 -3.35 -10.31
C SER A 86 -23.83 -4.15 -11.44
N THR A 87 -23.07 -4.97 -12.17
CA THR A 87 -23.59 -5.78 -13.27
C THR A 87 -24.57 -6.84 -12.77
N ALA A 88 -24.28 -7.47 -11.62
CA ALA A 88 -25.21 -8.41 -11.00
C ALA A 88 -26.52 -7.71 -10.58
N SER A 89 -26.42 -6.52 -9.98
CA SER A 89 -27.58 -5.72 -9.59
C SER A 89 -28.41 -5.26 -10.78
N GLU A 90 -27.78 -4.92 -11.90
CA GLU A 90 -28.47 -4.54 -13.14
C GLU A 90 -29.23 -5.75 -13.71
N LEU A 91 -28.61 -6.92 -13.73
CA LEU A 91 -29.28 -8.15 -14.15
C LEU A 91 -30.45 -8.50 -13.24
N GLU A 92 -30.28 -8.38 -11.91
CA GLU A 92 -31.35 -8.60 -10.94
C GLU A 92 -32.51 -7.61 -11.12
N PHE A 93 -32.19 -6.34 -11.34
CA PHE A 93 -33.18 -5.30 -11.60
C PHE A 93 -33.99 -5.59 -12.88
N ILE A 94 -33.32 -5.91 -13.98
CA ILE A 94 -33.97 -6.24 -15.27
C ILE A 94 -34.78 -7.54 -15.16
N SER A 95 -34.31 -8.51 -14.37
CA SER A 95 -34.96 -9.81 -14.18
C SER A 95 -36.10 -9.76 -13.15
N ARG A 96 -36.29 -8.64 -12.45
CA ARG A 96 -37.32 -8.49 -11.43
C ARG A 96 -38.70 -8.58 -12.08
N GLN A 97 -39.58 -9.42 -11.52
CA GLN A 97 -40.91 -9.69 -12.08
C GLN A 97 -41.72 -8.41 -12.37
N SER A 98 -41.63 -7.41 -11.49
CA SER A 98 -42.29 -6.11 -11.67
C SER A 98 -41.73 -5.30 -12.85
N GLU A 99 -40.42 -5.36 -13.11
CA GLU A 99 -39.80 -4.68 -14.27
C GLU A 99 -40.06 -5.46 -15.56
N VAL A 100 -40.06 -6.79 -15.49
CA VAL A 100 -40.45 -7.64 -16.62
C VAL A 100 -41.92 -7.38 -17.01
N ALA A 101 -42.83 -7.31 -16.04
CA ALA A 101 -44.23 -6.96 -16.27
C ALA A 101 -44.36 -5.55 -16.89
N ARG A 102 -43.65 -4.55 -16.37
CA ARG A 102 -43.61 -3.19 -16.91
C ARG A 102 -43.04 -3.13 -18.34
N MET A 103 -41.96 -3.85 -18.63
CA MET A 103 -41.38 -3.94 -19.98
C MET A 103 -42.31 -4.62 -20.98
N ILE A 104 -43.11 -5.61 -20.54
CA ILE A 104 -44.12 -6.28 -21.38
C ILE A 104 -45.27 -5.31 -21.71
N GLU A 105 -45.68 -4.49 -20.73
CA GLU A 105 -46.71 -3.46 -20.88
C GLU A 105 -46.26 -2.31 -21.79
N GLU A 106 -45.06 -1.75 -21.57
CA GLU A 106 -44.49 -0.67 -22.39
C GLU A 106 -44.23 -1.10 -23.85
N ARG A 107 -43.83 -2.36 -24.08
CA ARG A 107 -43.58 -2.89 -25.43
C ARG A 107 -44.85 -3.34 -26.16
N SER A 108 -46.04 -3.09 -25.58
CA SER A 108 -47.33 -3.45 -26.19
C SER A 108 -47.42 -4.92 -26.61
N MET A 109 -46.77 -5.83 -25.88
CA MET A 109 -46.68 -7.24 -26.27
C MET A 109 -47.97 -8.04 -26.01
N GLY A 110 -49.03 -7.42 -25.48
CA GLY A 110 -50.36 -8.06 -25.32
C GLY A 110 -50.39 -9.22 -24.32
N LEU A 111 -49.34 -9.40 -23.51
CA LEU A 111 -49.27 -10.38 -22.43
C LEU A 111 -49.54 -9.67 -21.10
N HIS A 112 -50.66 -9.99 -20.45
CA HIS A 112 -50.99 -9.53 -19.11
C HIS A 112 -50.51 -10.55 -18.06
N GLU A 113 -49.99 -10.06 -16.94
CA GLU A 113 -49.67 -10.91 -15.79
C GLU A 113 -50.93 -11.63 -15.29
N ALA A 114 -50.83 -12.94 -15.05
CA ALA A 114 -51.96 -13.74 -14.59
C ALA A 114 -52.30 -13.36 -13.14
N VAL A 115 -53.38 -12.60 -12.97
CA VAL A 115 -53.85 -12.10 -11.66
C VAL A 115 -54.59 -13.17 -10.83
N ASP A 116 -54.86 -14.34 -11.41
CA ASP A 116 -55.65 -15.40 -10.76
C ASP A 116 -54.82 -16.67 -10.55
N PRO A 117 -54.78 -17.24 -9.33
CA PRO A 117 -53.96 -18.41 -9.02
C PRO A 117 -54.49 -19.67 -9.75
N PRO A 118 -53.60 -20.59 -10.17
CA PRO A 118 -53.99 -21.76 -10.97
C PRO A 118 -54.87 -22.72 -10.18
N VAL A 119 -56.06 -23.01 -10.73
CA VAL A 119 -57.03 -23.94 -10.12
C VAL A 119 -56.50 -25.38 -10.19
N LYS A 120 -56.37 -26.03 -9.04
CA LYS A 120 -55.96 -27.44 -8.93
C LYS A 120 -57.05 -28.36 -9.47
N ILE A 121 -56.84 -28.91 -10.67
CA ILE A 121 -57.75 -29.91 -11.24
C ILE A 121 -57.58 -31.23 -10.48
N THR A 122 -58.51 -31.53 -9.58
CA THR A 122 -58.53 -32.81 -8.87
C THR A 122 -59.23 -33.83 -9.77
N VAL A 123 -58.45 -34.71 -10.40
CA VAL A 123 -58.96 -35.75 -11.29
C VAL A 123 -59.75 -36.77 -10.45
N GLN A 124 -61.07 -36.81 -10.61
CA GLN A 124 -61.87 -37.92 -10.05
C GLN A 124 -61.55 -39.19 -10.84
N LYS A 125 -60.85 -40.11 -10.16
CA LYS A 125 -60.50 -41.43 -10.65
C LYS A 125 -61.75 -42.30 -10.78
N GLY A 126 -62.19 -42.46 -12.02
CA GLY A 126 -62.80 -43.65 -12.64
C GLY A 126 -63.78 -44.51 -11.83
N ARG A 127 -64.99 -44.65 -12.37
CA ARG A 127 -65.73 -45.91 -12.30
C ARG A 127 -66.48 -46.14 -13.61
N ASN A 128 -65.79 -46.77 -14.55
CA ASN A 128 -66.43 -47.41 -15.70
C ASN A 128 -66.83 -48.83 -15.27
N GLY A 129 -68.13 -49.11 -15.25
CA GLY A 129 -68.73 -50.38 -14.90
C GLY A 129 -69.80 -50.74 -15.91
N LYS A 130 -69.33 -51.21 -17.07
CA LYS A 130 -70.04 -51.99 -18.09
C LYS A 130 -70.97 -53.03 -17.41
N ASN A 131 -72.22 -53.16 -17.86
CA ASN A 131 -72.79 -54.40 -18.42
C ASN A 131 -74.35 -54.41 -18.48
N ILE A 132 -74.94 -54.43 -19.67
CA ILE A 132 -75.63 -55.52 -20.43
C ILE A 132 -77.03 -55.93 -19.90
N HIS A 133 -77.98 -55.91 -20.84
CA HIS A 133 -79.37 -56.41 -20.89
C HIS A 133 -80.48 -55.54 -20.31
#